data_AF-A0A2G6J4Z6-F1
#
_entry.id   AF-A0A2G6J4Z6-F1
#
_cell.length_a   1.000
_cell.length_b   1.000
_cell.length_c   1.000
_cell.angle_alpha   90.00
_cell.angle_beta   90.00
_cell.angle_gamma   90.00
#
_symmetry.space_group_name_H-M   'P 1'
#
loop_
_entity.id
_entity.type
_entity.pdbx_description
1 polymer ?
#
loop_
_entity_poly.entity_id
_entity_poly.type
_entity_poly.pdbx_seq_one_letter_code
_entity_poly.pdbx_strand_id
1 'polypeptide(L)' 'MNTRTLAEIYVGQGHLKQAVDIYRRLVAAAPDDQALAARLAELRGQAGAELSATRGGARVDRLRALLRKIQARRRSS' A
#
# COMPACT_ATOMS: atom_id res chain seq x y z
N MET A 1 5.95 24.71 -0.14
CA MET A 1 5.49 23.30 -0.02
C MET A 1 6.71 22.40 -0.08
N ASN A 2 6.92 21.54 0.92
CA ASN A 2 8.08 20.64 0.95
C ASN A 2 7.73 19.31 0.29
N THR A 3 8.63 18.82 -0.58
CA THR A 3 8.48 17.58 -1.36
C THR A 3 8.21 16.34 -0.49
N ARG A 4 8.68 16.36 0.76
CA ARG A 4 8.43 15.32 1.77
C ARG A 4 6.96 15.26 2.21
N THR A 5 6.33 16.41 2.46
CA THR A 5 4.90 16.48 2.84
C THR A 5 4.00 15.99 1.71
N LEU A 6 4.34 16.29 0.46
CA LEU A 6 3.61 15.79 -0.70
C LEU A 6 3.67 14.26 -0.81
N ALA A 7 4.83 13.68 -0.54
CA ALA A 7 4.98 12.23 -0.52
C ALA A 7 4.08 11.58 0.54
N GLU A 8 4.00 12.15 1.74
CA GLU A 8 3.14 11.62 2.81
C GLU A 8 1.64 11.73 2.50
N ILE A 9 1.22 12.78 1.79
CA ILE A 9 -0.16 12.90 1.29
C ILE A 9 -0.49 11.76 0.32
N TYR A 10 0.41 11.44 -0.60
CA TYR A 10 0.21 10.31 -1.52
C TYR A 10 0.15 8.97 -0.79
N VAL A 11 0.91 8.79 0.29
CA VAL A 11 0.82 7.59 1.14
C VAL A 11 -0.56 7.49 1.78
N GLY A 12 -1.06 8.57 2.37
CA GLY A 12 -2.39 8.61 3.00
C GLY A 12 -3.54 8.37 2.01
N GLN A 13 -3.34 8.67 0.73
CA GLN A 13 -4.32 8.44 -0.34
C GLN A 13 -4.21 7.03 -0.98
N GLY A 14 -3.27 6.18 -0.54
CA GLY A 14 -3.02 4.86 -1.14
C GLY A 14 -2.25 4.92 -2.46
N HIS A 15 -1.73 6.09 -2.85
CA HIS A 15 -0.94 6.28 -4.06
C HIS A 15 0.54 5.96 -3.80
N LEU A 16 0.81 4.75 -3.30
CA LEU A 16 2.14 4.36 -2.82
C LEU A 16 3.21 4.44 -3.91
N LYS A 17 2.87 4.17 -5.17
CA LYS A 17 3.82 4.32 -6.30
C LYS A 17 4.31 5.74 -6.50
N GLN A 18 3.43 6.74 -6.34
CA GLN A 18 3.81 8.14 -6.50
C GLN A 18 4.67 8.60 -5.32
N ALA A 19 4.35 8.16 -4.10
CA ALA A 19 5.17 8.40 -2.92
C ALA A 19 6.58 7.81 -3.07
N VAL A 20 6.69 6.57 -3.56
CA VAL A 20 7.98 5.91 -3.83
C VAL A 20 8.82 6.68 -4.84
N ASP A 21 8.22 7.20 -5.91
CA ASP A 21 8.96 7.98 -6.91
C ASP A 21 9.53 9.29 -6.33
N ILE A 22 8.76 9.96 -5.48
CA ILE A 22 9.21 11.17 -4.79
C ILE A 22 10.36 10.86 -3.83
N TYR A 23 10.22 9.82 -2.99
CA TYR A 23 11.28 9.41 -2.07
C TYR A 23 12.53 8.94 -2.80
N ARG A 24 12.41 8.29 -3.96
CA ARG A 24 13.55 7.94 -4.81
C ARG A 24 14.33 9.18 -5.24
N ARG A 25 13.64 10.24 -5.68
CA ARG A 25 14.29 11.50 -6.06
C ARG A 25 14.94 12.19 -4.86
N LEU A 26 14.32 12.12 -3.68
CA LEU A 26 14.89 12.66 -2.44
C LEU A 26 16.17 11.92 -2.02
N VAL A 27 16.17 10.58 -2.06
CA VAL A 27 17.38 9.77 -1.78
C VAL A 27 18.48 10.03 -2.82
N ALA A 28 18.12 10.20 -4.10
CA ALA A 28 19.10 10.54 -5.13
C ALA A 28 19.73 11.92 -4.91
N ALA A 29 18.98 12.88 -4.37
CA ALA A 29 19.48 14.22 -4.03
C ALA A 29 20.27 14.24 -2.71
N ALA A 30 19.95 13.35 -1.76
CA ALA A 30 20.60 13.24 -0.46
C ALA A 30 20.89 11.76 -0.13
N PRO A 31 21.92 11.16 -0.75
CA PRO A 31 22.23 9.73 -0.56
C PRO A 31 22.75 9.39 0.84
N ASP A 32 23.26 10.38 1.57
CA ASP A 32 23.75 10.23 2.94
C ASP A 32 22.60 10.18 3.98
N ASP A 33 21.41 10.64 3.59
CA ASP A 33 20.25 10.69 4.47
C ASP A 33 19.60 9.30 4.58
N GLN A 34 20.06 8.54 5.56
CA GLN A 34 19.55 7.19 5.84
C GLN A 34 18.06 7.17 6.18
N ALA A 35 17.49 8.27 6.69
CA ALA A 35 16.06 8.33 6.98
C ALA A 35 15.22 8.33 5.70
N LEU A 36 15.69 8.99 4.64
CA LEU A 36 15.06 8.94 3.32
C LEU A 36 15.17 7.54 2.70
N ALA A 37 16.33 6.89 2.83
CA ALA A 37 16.54 5.54 2.32
C ALA A 37 15.67 4.49 3.04
N ALA A 38 15.59 4.56 4.37
CA ALA A 38 14.74 3.69 5.19
C ALA A 38 13.26 3.85 4.83
N ARG A 39 12.80 5.11 4.69
CA ARG A 39 11.40 5.38 4.32
C ARG A 39 11.07 4.93 2.90
N LEU A 40 12.00 5.05 1.95
CA LEU A 40 11.83 4.51 0.59
C LEU A 40 11.68 2.97 0.60
N ALA A 41 12.46 2.27 1.42
CA ALA A 41 12.38 0.82 1.55
C ALA A 41 11.03 0.37 2.15
N GLU A 42 10.56 1.06 3.19
CA GLU A 42 9.25 0.80 3.80
C GLU A 42 8.10 0.99 2.80
N LEU A 43 8.10 2.11 2.06
CA LEU A 43 7.08 2.41 1.06
C LEU A 43 7.05 1.41 -0.09
N ARG A 44 8.22 0.89 -0.50
CA ARG A 44 8.31 -0.19 -1.50
C ARG A 44 7.70 -1.50 -0.97
N GLY A 45 7.94 -1.84 0.29
CA GLY A 45 7.33 -2.99 0.95
C GLY A 45 5.80 -2.89 0.98
N GLN A 46 5.28 -1.72 1.37
CA GLN A 46 3.85 -1.46 1.39
C GLN A 46 3.22 -1.51 -0.02
N ALA A 47 3.87 -0.92 -1.03
CA ALA A 47 3.39 -0.97 -2.40
C ALA A 47 3.34 -2.40 -2.96
N GLY A 48 4.34 -3.23 -2.64
CA GLY A 48 4.36 -4.65 -3.02
C GLY A 48 3.28 -5.47 -2.31
N ALA A 49 3.04 -5.19 -1.03
CA ALA A 49 1.97 -5.80 -0.26
C ALA A 49 0.58 -5.40 -0.79
N GLU A 50 0.37 -4.12 -1.15
CA GLU A 50 -0.88 -3.63 -1.73
C GLU A 50 -1.13 -4.21 -3.13
N LEU A 51 -0.11 -4.33 -3.97
CA LEU A 51 -0.22 -5.01 -5.27
C LEU A 51 -0.59 -6.49 -5.10
N SER A 52 -0.07 -7.15 -4.07
CA SER A 52 -0.43 -8.54 -3.75
C SER A 52 -1.85 -8.64 -3.18
N ALA A 53 -2.26 -7.69 -2.35
CA ALA A 53 -3.60 -7.59 -1.78
C ALA A 53 -4.66 -7.21 -2.83
N THR A 54 -4.33 -6.41 -3.82
CA THR A 54 -5.27 -6.02 -4.90
C THR A 54 -5.36 -7.08 -5.98
N ARG A 55 -4.24 -7.71 -6.36
CA ARG A 55 -4.21 -8.75 -7.41
C ARG A 55 -4.68 -10.12 -6.93
N GLY A 56 -4.51 -10.44 -5.64
CA GLY A 56 -5.00 -11.69 -5.02
C GLY A 56 -6.15 -11.51 -4.03
N GLY A 57 -6.17 -10.42 -3.26
CA GLY A 57 -7.10 -10.22 -2.15
C GLY A 57 -8.49 -9.70 -2.55
N ALA A 58 -8.63 -8.81 -3.53
CA ALA A 58 -9.95 -8.28 -3.90
C ALA A 58 -10.92 -9.35 -4.46
N ARG A 59 -10.39 -10.41 -5.08
CA ARG A 59 -11.17 -11.57 -5.55
C ARG A 59 -11.44 -12.57 -4.42
N VAL A 60 -10.44 -12.82 -3.57
CA VAL A 60 -10.56 -13.74 -2.41
C VAL A 60 -11.46 -13.16 -1.32
N ASP A 61 -11.43 -11.86 -1.10
CA ASP A 61 -12.29 -11.17 -0.13
C ASP A 61 -13.76 -11.20 -0.56
N ARG A 62 -14.02 -10.96 -1.86
CA ARG A 62 -15.36 -11.17 -2.45
C ARG A 62 -15.83 -12.62 -2.33
N LEU A 63 -14.95 -13.60 -2.57
CA LEU A 63 -15.29 -15.02 -2.43
C LEU A 63 -15.59 -15.39 -0.96
N ARG A 64 -14.80 -14.89 -0.01
CA ARG A 64 -15.05 -15.06 1.43
C ARG A 64 -16.35 -14.39 1.88
N ALA A 65 -16.67 -13.22 1.34
CA ALA A 65 -17.94 -12.54 1.62
C ALA A 65 -19.14 -13.33 1.11
N LEU A 66 -19.04 -13.92 -0.09
CA LEU A 66 -20.09 -14.75 -0.69
C LEU A 66 -20.29 -16.06 0.10
N LEU A 67 -19.19 -16.71 0.49
CA LEU A 67 -19.22 -17.93 1.30
C LEU A 67 -19.86 -17.69 2.68
N ARG A 68 -19.55 -16.56 3.35
CA ARG A 68 -20.22 -16.16 4.59
C ARG A 68 -21.74 -16.04 4.43
N LYS A 69 -22.20 -15.44 3.32
CA LYS A 69 -23.63 -15.29 3.03
C LYS A 69 -24.34 -16.63 2.82
N ILE A 70 -23.69 -17.59 2.16
CA ILE A 70 -24.27 -18.93 1.92
C ILE A 70 -24.30 -19.77 3.20
N GLN A 71 -23.25 -19.68 4.03
CA GLN A 71 -23.18 -20.42 5.29
C GLN A 71 -24.16 -19.91 6.36
N ALA A 72 -24.44 -18.61 6.40
CA ALA A 72 -25.41 -18.03 7.32
C ALA A 72 -26.84 -18.57 7.11
N ARG A 73 -27.19 -18.95 5.88
CA ARG A 73 -28.53 -19.44 5.54
C ARG A 73 -28.76 -20.91 5.87
N ARG A 74 -27.69 -21.66 6.14
CA ARG A 74 -27.72 -23.11 6.41
C ARG A 74 -27.74 -23.43 7.92
N ARG A 75 -27.54 -22.45 8.80
CA ARG A 75 -27.55 -22.62 10.27
C ARG A 75 -28.91 -22.32 10.91
N SER A 76 -29.96 -22.13 10.10
CA SER A 76 -31.31 -21.77 10.56
C SER A 76 -32.36 -22.85 10.27
N SER A 77 -31.94 -24.11 10.10
CA SER A 77 -32.84 -25.27 9.99
C SER A 77 -32.47 -26.33 11.00
#